data_AF-A0A1H5PUG1-F1
#
_entry.id   AF-A0A1H5PUG1-F1
#
_cell.length_a   1.000
_cell.length_b   1.000
_cell.length_c   1.000
_cell.angle_alpha   90.00
_cell.angle_beta   90.00
_cell.angle_gamma   90.00
#
_symmetry.space_group_name_H-M   'P 1'
#
loop_
_entity.id
_entity.type
_entity.pdbx_description
1 polymer ?
#
loop_
_entity_poly.entity_id
_entity_poly.type
_entity_poly.pdbx_seq_one_letter_code
_entity_poly.pdbx_strand_id
1 'polypeptide(L)'
;MLADADRLLAGRDPDVPGLAVLLDPDALTAWLGSRWDARDRPPPDAVTVRYLRYKPGTALVAAVELSWPGATRAGFVKAVAPGAAPKLAKLRGATVDDVRLLAYGDAADDRRLPGLARLGPGLRTLRYKPERRWVGVAGDRVVKVHRPPLPPSVVSDHQAVRAAGLPVPELLAARLRHGLVVYRWVDGEPLDRSPGGPDGAARRETGALLRRLHDCAVVPARTRPPHRLELAGAVRAVAAVLPEAAAPAVATARAITGALAGADRPVVPVHGDFSADQVIAGPDGLAVIDLDRFCADDPAADLAGWAAAEIVAGRAGPDDGAARVLGELLDGYRPAPDLLDRLDPLTAAALLRRAAEPFRTRQADWPRQVAEHVRRAHRLVS
;
A
#
# COMPACT_ATOMS: atom_id res chain seq x y z
N MET A 1 -4.09 24.74 6.50
CA MET A 1 -2.96 25.55 5.99
C MET A 1 -1.95 24.60 5.35
N LEU A 2 -1.63 24.84 4.08
CA LEU A 2 -0.68 24.04 3.32
C LEU A 2 0.75 24.09 3.91
N ALA A 3 1.28 22.90 4.26
CA ALA A 3 2.65 22.73 4.72
C ALA A 3 3.66 23.22 3.66
N ASP A 4 4.83 23.73 4.09
CA ASP A 4 5.87 24.25 3.19
C ASP A 4 6.27 23.23 2.10
N ALA A 5 6.42 21.97 2.47
CA ALA A 5 6.79 20.90 1.55
C ALA A 5 5.75 20.68 0.44
N ASP A 6 4.47 20.79 0.76
CA ASP A 6 3.38 20.65 -0.21
C ASP A 6 3.25 21.90 -1.08
N ARG A 7 3.52 23.10 -0.53
CA ARG A 7 3.64 24.35 -1.30
C ARG A 7 4.76 24.26 -2.33
N LEU A 8 5.93 23.79 -1.92
CA LEU A 8 7.07 23.58 -2.82
C LEU A 8 6.78 22.51 -3.88
N LEU A 9 6.08 21.42 -3.53
CA LEU A 9 5.63 20.44 -4.51
C LEU A 9 4.67 21.06 -5.53
N ALA A 10 3.67 21.81 -5.07
CA ALA A 10 2.70 22.45 -5.93
C ALA A 10 3.35 23.49 -6.87
N GLY A 11 4.26 24.32 -6.35
CA GLY A 11 4.97 25.32 -7.16
C GLY A 11 5.89 24.74 -8.24
N ARG A 12 6.32 23.48 -8.09
CA ARG A 12 7.16 22.79 -9.08
C ARG A 12 6.37 22.13 -10.23
N ASP A 13 5.06 22.00 -10.10
CA ASP A 13 4.21 21.37 -11.11
C ASP A 13 3.01 22.27 -11.46
N PRO A 14 3.28 23.43 -12.10
CA PRO A 14 2.24 24.36 -12.53
C PRO A 14 1.31 23.77 -13.60
N ASP A 15 1.74 22.69 -14.27
CA ASP A 15 0.94 21.97 -15.26
C ASP A 15 -0.28 21.28 -14.64
N VAL A 16 -0.36 21.15 -13.31
CA VAL A 16 -1.53 20.63 -12.58
C VAL A 16 -2.14 21.75 -11.71
N PRO A 17 -3.04 22.59 -12.25
CA PRO A 17 -3.49 23.82 -11.59
C PRO A 17 -4.16 23.61 -10.21
N GLY A 18 -4.86 22.49 -10.05
CA GLY A 18 -5.56 22.12 -8.81
C GLY A 18 -4.67 21.52 -7.71
N LEU A 19 -3.36 21.40 -7.94
CA LEU A 19 -2.46 20.65 -7.06
C LEU A 19 -2.39 21.23 -5.64
N ALA A 20 -2.25 22.56 -5.52
CA ALA A 20 -2.19 23.24 -4.22
C ALA A 20 -3.49 23.07 -3.42
N VAL A 21 -4.64 23.22 -4.07
CA VAL A 21 -5.96 23.05 -3.43
C VAL A 21 -6.14 21.62 -2.93
N LEU A 22 -5.75 20.61 -3.72
CA LEU A 22 -5.89 19.22 -3.33
C LEU A 22 -5.01 18.85 -2.13
N LEU A 23 -3.83 19.46 -2.00
CA LEU A 23 -2.89 19.21 -0.91
C LEU A 23 -3.24 19.96 0.39
N ASP A 24 -4.04 21.03 0.34
CA ASP A 24 -4.46 21.80 1.53
C ASP A 24 -5.85 21.32 2.00
N PRO A 25 -5.97 20.66 3.18
CA PRO A 25 -7.25 20.19 3.68
C PRO A 25 -8.32 21.28 3.80
N ASP A 26 -7.93 22.50 4.19
CA ASP A 26 -8.87 23.61 4.39
C ASP A 26 -9.36 24.15 3.04
N ALA A 27 -8.43 24.34 2.09
CA ALA A 27 -8.78 24.78 0.74
C ALA A 27 -9.60 23.72 0.00
N LEU A 28 -9.31 22.43 0.20
CA LEU A 28 -10.06 21.32 -0.37
C LEU A 28 -11.48 21.27 0.19
N THR A 29 -11.64 21.45 1.50
CA THR A 29 -12.94 21.49 2.17
C THR A 29 -13.76 22.68 1.66
N ALA A 30 -13.18 23.88 1.64
CA ALA A 30 -13.83 25.08 1.12
C ALA A 30 -14.19 24.96 -0.36
N TRP A 31 -13.28 24.40 -1.18
CA TRP A 31 -13.52 24.15 -2.59
C TRP A 31 -14.72 23.22 -2.80
N LEU A 32 -14.75 22.08 -2.11
CA LEU A 32 -15.84 21.12 -2.24
C LEU A 32 -17.16 21.69 -1.72
N GLY A 33 -17.14 22.36 -0.57
CA GLY A 33 -18.33 22.98 0.02
C GLY A 33 -18.97 24.05 -0.88
N SER A 34 -18.15 24.89 -1.51
CA SER A 34 -18.64 25.93 -2.45
C SER A 34 -19.31 25.41 -3.72
N ARG A 35 -19.10 24.13 -4.04
CA ARG A 35 -19.60 23.45 -5.25
C ARG A 35 -20.45 22.22 -4.89
N TRP A 36 -20.87 22.15 -3.64
CA TRP A 36 -21.67 21.05 -3.16
C TRP A 36 -23.13 21.28 -3.56
N ASP A 37 -23.49 20.75 -4.72
CA ASP A 37 -24.88 20.70 -5.13
C ASP A 37 -25.68 19.82 -4.16
N ALA A 38 -26.99 20.05 -4.06
CA ALA A 38 -27.88 19.31 -3.17
C ALA A 38 -27.87 17.80 -3.49
N ARG A 39 -26.91 17.10 -2.89
CA ARG A 39 -26.80 15.64 -2.87
C ARG A 39 -27.79 15.09 -1.83
N ASP A 40 -27.57 13.86 -1.40
CA ASP A 40 -28.31 13.23 -0.30
C ASP A 40 -27.99 13.82 1.09
N ARG A 41 -27.05 14.77 1.19
CA ARG A 41 -26.57 15.41 2.42
C ARG A 41 -26.16 16.87 2.18
N PRO A 42 -26.15 17.72 3.23
CA PRO A 42 -25.50 19.04 3.17
C PRO A 42 -23.99 18.91 2.88
N PRO A 43 -23.29 20.02 2.59
CA PRO A 43 -21.83 20.01 2.45
C PRO A 43 -21.13 19.33 3.63
N PRO A 44 -20.02 18.60 3.41
CA PRO A 44 -19.26 17.98 4.51
C PRO A 44 -18.61 19.03 5.41
N ASP A 45 -18.51 18.72 6.70
CA ASP A 45 -17.82 19.56 7.69
C ASP A 45 -16.31 19.61 7.42
N ALA A 46 -15.74 18.50 6.94
CA ALA A 46 -14.33 18.42 6.57
C ALA A 46 -14.08 17.38 5.48
N VAL A 47 -12.99 17.58 4.74
CA VAL A 47 -12.46 16.65 3.74
C VAL A 47 -11.04 16.25 4.12
N THR A 48 -10.86 14.99 4.53
CA THR A 48 -9.55 14.45 4.90
C THR A 48 -8.93 13.67 3.75
N VAL A 49 -7.73 14.05 3.31
CA VAL A 49 -6.96 13.27 2.35
C VAL A 49 -6.35 12.05 3.04
N ARG A 50 -6.73 10.84 2.60
CA ARG A 50 -6.28 9.56 3.17
C ARG A 50 -5.17 8.89 2.36
N TYR A 51 -5.10 9.17 1.05
CA TYR A 51 -4.07 8.60 0.19
C TYR A 51 -3.80 9.49 -1.03
N LEU A 52 -2.55 9.62 -1.46
CA LEU A 52 -2.15 10.35 -2.66
C LEU A 52 -1.49 9.44 -3.70
N ARG A 53 -1.76 9.73 -4.97
CA ARG A 53 -1.03 9.21 -6.12
C ARG A 53 -0.70 10.35 -7.06
N TYR A 54 0.56 10.75 -7.03
CA TYR A 54 1.09 11.81 -7.86
C TYR A 54 1.77 11.27 -9.11
N LYS A 55 1.55 11.96 -10.23
CA LYS A 55 2.25 11.79 -11.50
C LYS A 55 2.62 13.20 -11.99
N PRO A 56 3.90 13.60 -11.91
CA PRO A 56 4.35 14.93 -12.31
C PRO A 56 3.89 15.31 -13.71
N GLY A 57 3.47 16.57 -13.88
CA GLY A 57 2.98 17.14 -15.14
C GLY A 57 1.70 16.50 -15.67
N THR A 58 1.06 15.62 -14.91
CA THR A 58 -0.07 14.81 -15.39
C THR A 58 -1.27 14.87 -14.48
N ALA A 59 -1.13 14.46 -13.21
CA ALA A 59 -2.24 14.40 -12.28
C ALA A 59 -1.80 14.12 -10.83
N LEU A 60 -2.59 14.62 -9.89
CA LEU A 60 -2.66 14.13 -8.52
C LEU A 60 -4.05 13.51 -8.27
N VAL A 61 -4.08 12.25 -7.84
CA VAL A 61 -5.30 11.57 -7.45
C VAL A 61 -5.26 11.30 -5.95
N ALA A 62 -6.26 11.80 -5.23
CA ALA A 62 -6.43 11.61 -3.80
C ALA A 62 -7.59 10.65 -3.48
N ALA A 63 -7.38 9.77 -2.50
CA ALA A 63 -8.49 9.21 -1.74
C ALA A 63 -8.85 10.22 -0.65
N VAL A 64 -10.13 10.53 -0.52
CA VAL A 64 -10.63 11.44 0.51
C VAL A 64 -11.69 10.74 1.35
N GLU A 65 -11.79 11.17 2.60
CA GLU A 65 -12.89 10.87 3.49
C GLU A 65 -13.59 12.17 3.83
N LEU A 66 -14.87 12.25 3.50
CA LEU A 66 -15.75 13.33 3.87
C LEU A 66 -16.36 13.01 5.22
N SER A 67 -16.46 13.99 6.11
CA SER A 67 -17.07 13.84 7.43
C SER A 67 -18.27 14.75 7.62
N TRP A 68 -19.27 14.23 8.30
CA TRP A 68 -20.45 14.91 8.85
C TRP A 68 -20.65 14.46 10.30
N PRO A 69 -21.59 15.06 11.05
CA PRO A 69 -21.93 14.58 12.37
C PRO A 69 -22.41 13.11 12.29
N GLY A 70 -21.66 12.21 12.93
CA GLY A 70 -21.98 10.78 13.01
C GLY A 70 -21.81 9.97 11.71
N ALA A 71 -21.20 10.51 10.65
CA ALA A 71 -21.07 9.79 9.40
C ALA A 71 -19.83 10.18 8.59
N THR A 72 -19.29 9.21 7.85
CA THR A 72 -18.22 9.45 6.88
C THR A 72 -18.54 8.85 5.52
N ARG A 73 -17.90 9.37 4.47
CA ARG A 73 -18.01 8.84 3.11
C ARG A 73 -16.65 8.84 2.42
N ALA A 74 -16.30 7.70 1.82
CA ALA A 74 -15.12 7.61 0.97
C ALA A 74 -15.40 8.18 -0.42
N GLY A 75 -14.46 8.99 -0.92
CA GLY A 75 -14.48 9.54 -2.27
C GLY A 75 -13.07 9.68 -2.83
N PHE A 76 -12.99 10.25 -4.03
CA PHE A 76 -11.72 10.60 -4.63
C PHE A 76 -11.75 12.02 -5.18
N VAL A 77 -10.59 12.67 -5.19
CA VAL A 77 -10.39 13.97 -5.85
C VAL A 77 -9.27 13.82 -6.87
N LYS A 78 -9.43 14.41 -8.05
CA LYS A 78 -8.42 14.44 -9.10
C LYS A 78 -8.09 15.87 -9.45
N ALA A 79 -6.82 16.24 -9.34
CA ALA A 79 -6.25 17.39 -10.04
C ALA A 79 -5.56 16.85 -11.29
N VAL A 80 -5.81 17.43 -12.45
CA VAL A 80 -5.22 16.96 -13.71
C VAL A 80 -4.62 18.11 -14.52
N ALA A 81 -3.66 17.78 -15.38
CA ALA A 81 -3.14 18.73 -16.36
C ALA A 81 -4.15 19.03 -17.47
N PRO A 82 -4.04 20.17 -18.19
CA PRO A 82 -4.95 20.54 -19.28
C PRO A 82 -5.16 19.44 -20.32
N GLY A 83 -4.10 18.73 -20.74
CA GLY A 83 -4.21 17.61 -21.68
C GLY A 83 -5.01 16.41 -21.15
N ALA A 84 -5.32 16.36 -19.86
CA ALA A 84 -6.15 15.35 -19.22
C ALA A 84 -7.53 15.87 -18.79
N ALA A 85 -7.86 17.16 -18.99
CA ALA A 85 -9.16 17.75 -18.66
C ALA A 85 -10.36 16.98 -19.26
N PRO A 86 -10.33 16.47 -20.52
CA PRO A 86 -11.43 15.67 -21.06
C PRO A 86 -11.71 14.36 -20.30
N LYS A 87 -10.81 13.94 -19.40
CA LYS A 87 -11.02 12.77 -18.53
C LYS A 87 -11.92 13.09 -17.33
N LEU A 88 -12.05 14.36 -16.92
CA LEU A 88 -12.92 14.77 -15.82
C LEU A 88 -14.40 14.65 -16.21
N ALA A 89 -14.75 15.03 -17.44
CA ALA A 89 -16.10 14.85 -18.00
C ALA A 89 -16.58 13.39 -18.06
N LYS A 90 -15.68 12.41 -17.88
CA LYS A 90 -16.01 10.97 -17.86
C LYS A 90 -16.39 10.46 -16.46
N LEU A 91 -16.36 11.33 -15.45
CA LEU A 91 -16.73 11.00 -14.08
C LEU A 91 -18.23 11.21 -13.91
N ARG A 92 -18.93 10.17 -13.47
CA ARG A 92 -20.39 10.21 -13.24
C ARG A 92 -20.65 10.89 -11.90
N GLY A 93 -21.68 11.73 -11.81
CA GLY A 93 -22.08 12.38 -10.55
C GLY A 93 -21.00 13.24 -9.90
N ALA A 94 -19.99 13.65 -10.66
CA ALA A 94 -18.81 14.34 -10.12
C ALA A 94 -19.05 15.84 -10.00
N THR A 95 -18.52 16.42 -8.93
CA THR A 95 -18.38 17.87 -8.80
C THR A 95 -17.11 18.27 -9.53
N VAL A 96 -17.20 19.12 -10.57
CA VAL A 96 -16.09 19.49 -11.45
C VAL A 96 -15.79 20.99 -11.36
N ASP A 97 -14.51 21.33 -11.42
CA ASP A 97 -14.00 22.69 -11.53
C ASP A 97 -13.13 22.78 -12.80
N ASP A 98 -13.68 23.35 -13.86
CA ASP A 98 -13.01 23.45 -15.16
C ASP A 98 -11.88 24.49 -15.17
N VAL A 99 -11.83 25.40 -14.18
CA VAL A 99 -10.76 26.40 -14.07
C VAL A 99 -9.54 25.77 -13.41
N ARG A 100 -9.73 25.08 -12.28
CA ARG A 100 -8.64 24.43 -11.54
C ARG A 100 -8.36 23.00 -12.00
N LEU A 101 -9.16 22.48 -12.93
CA LEU A 101 -9.10 21.11 -13.43
C LEU A 101 -9.15 20.09 -12.28
N LEU A 102 -10.08 20.34 -11.36
CA LEU A 102 -10.37 19.48 -10.22
C LEU A 102 -11.68 18.72 -10.44
N ALA A 103 -11.75 17.50 -9.95
CA ALA A 103 -13.02 16.80 -9.84
C ALA A 103 -13.07 15.93 -8.59
N TYR A 104 -14.21 16.00 -7.89
CA TYR A 104 -14.58 15.09 -6.81
C TYR A 104 -15.58 14.05 -7.33
N GLY A 105 -15.42 12.81 -6.93
CA GLY A 105 -16.42 11.76 -7.13
C GLY A 105 -16.52 10.83 -5.93
N ASP A 106 -17.71 10.27 -5.72
CA ASP A 106 -17.94 9.23 -4.72
C ASP A 106 -17.15 7.96 -5.07
N ALA A 107 -16.68 7.21 -4.06
CA ALA A 107 -15.92 5.99 -4.32
C ALA A 107 -16.75 4.97 -5.14
N ALA A 108 -18.07 4.95 -4.96
CA ALA A 108 -19.00 4.11 -5.72
C ALA A 108 -18.96 4.40 -7.24
N ASP A 109 -18.63 5.63 -7.64
CA ASP A 109 -18.53 6.10 -9.03
C ASP A 109 -17.12 5.95 -9.62
N ASP A 110 -16.21 5.27 -8.92
CA ASP A 110 -14.88 4.97 -9.45
C ASP A 110 -14.97 4.02 -10.65
N ARG A 111 -14.95 4.62 -11.85
CA ARG A 111 -15.04 3.90 -13.13
C ARG A 111 -13.99 2.80 -13.34
N ARG A 112 -12.88 2.82 -12.58
CA ARG A 112 -11.84 1.78 -12.66
C ARG A 112 -12.07 0.65 -11.67
N LEU A 113 -13.03 0.80 -10.76
CA LEU A 113 -13.49 -0.19 -9.79
C LEU A 113 -15.01 -0.40 -9.91
N PRO A 114 -15.52 -0.86 -11.07
CA PRO A 114 -16.95 -0.98 -11.33
C PRO A 114 -17.65 -2.03 -10.45
N GLY A 115 -16.91 -2.80 -9.65
CA GLY A 115 -17.47 -3.64 -8.59
C GLY A 115 -18.09 -2.84 -7.44
N LEU A 116 -17.66 -1.58 -7.22
CA LEU A 116 -18.15 -0.75 -6.11
C LEU A 116 -19.61 -0.35 -6.27
N ALA A 117 -20.02 0.03 -7.48
CA ALA A 117 -21.42 0.35 -7.79
C ALA A 117 -22.39 -0.85 -7.61
N ARG A 118 -21.86 -2.07 -7.41
CA ARG A 118 -22.66 -3.29 -7.17
C ARG A 118 -22.78 -3.64 -5.69
N LEU A 119 -22.06 -2.92 -4.82
CA LEU A 119 -22.14 -3.14 -3.38
C LEU A 119 -23.39 -2.44 -2.85
N GLY A 120 -24.09 -3.08 -1.92
CA GLY A 120 -25.24 -2.49 -1.25
C GLY A 120 -24.86 -1.34 -0.31
N PRO A 121 -25.83 -0.65 0.29
CA PRO A 121 -25.56 0.30 1.36
C PRO A 121 -25.03 -0.42 2.62
N GLY A 122 -24.41 0.33 3.53
CA GLY A 122 -24.02 -0.18 4.85
C GLY A 122 -22.63 -0.82 4.95
N LEU A 123 -21.83 -0.80 3.88
CA LEU A 123 -20.43 -1.25 3.95
C LEU A 123 -19.54 -0.16 4.57
N ARG A 124 -18.74 -0.57 5.56
CA ARG A 124 -17.72 0.30 6.15
C ARG A 124 -16.44 0.19 5.35
N THR A 125 -15.96 1.30 4.79
CA THR A 125 -14.67 1.33 4.09
C THR A 125 -13.53 1.19 5.11
N LEU A 126 -12.62 0.25 4.86
CA LEU A 126 -11.36 0.14 5.60
C LEU A 126 -10.23 0.87 4.89
N ARG A 127 -10.14 0.69 3.56
CA ARG A 127 -9.06 1.26 2.76
C ARG A 127 -9.52 1.50 1.34
N TYR A 128 -9.34 2.73 0.87
CA TYR A 128 -9.60 3.10 -0.51
C TYR A 128 -8.34 3.66 -1.17
N LYS A 129 -7.92 3.05 -2.28
CA LYS A 129 -6.85 3.52 -3.15
C LYS A 129 -7.45 3.77 -4.53
N PRO A 130 -7.82 5.02 -4.86
CA PRO A 130 -8.57 5.36 -6.05
C PRO A 130 -7.99 4.75 -7.30
N GLU A 131 -8.93 4.34 -8.13
CA GLU A 131 -8.77 3.58 -9.33
C GLU A 131 -8.08 2.22 -9.15
N ARG A 132 -7.54 1.81 -7.99
CA ARG A 132 -6.69 0.61 -7.85
C ARG A 132 -7.35 -0.50 -7.06
N ARG A 133 -7.80 -0.19 -5.85
CA ARG A 133 -8.50 -1.12 -4.98
C ARG A 133 -9.31 -0.40 -3.92
N TRP A 134 -10.34 -1.07 -3.44
CA TRP A 134 -11.13 -0.72 -2.28
C TRP A 134 -11.28 -1.96 -1.41
N VAL A 135 -11.24 -1.77 -0.09
CA VAL A 135 -11.44 -2.81 0.91
C VAL A 135 -12.43 -2.26 1.93
N GLY A 136 -13.45 -3.04 2.26
CA GLY A 136 -14.41 -2.71 3.30
C GLY A 136 -15.00 -3.95 3.96
N VAL A 137 -15.86 -3.72 4.94
CA VAL A 137 -16.44 -4.76 5.79
C VAL A 137 -17.97 -4.68 5.76
N ALA A 138 -18.61 -5.84 5.75
CA ALA A 138 -20.05 -6.01 5.89
C ALA A 138 -20.32 -7.19 6.83
N GLY A 139 -20.68 -6.91 8.09
CA GLY A 139 -20.81 -7.95 9.12
C GLY A 139 -19.52 -8.74 9.29
N ASP A 140 -19.60 -10.07 9.11
CA ASP A 140 -18.50 -11.03 9.22
C ASP A 140 -17.71 -11.21 7.91
N ARG A 141 -17.75 -10.21 7.00
CA ARG A 141 -17.15 -10.33 5.65
C ARG A 141 -16.24 -9.17 5.33
N VAL A 142 -15.07 -9.48 4.80
CA VAL A 142 -14.21 -8.52 4.11
C VAL A 142 -14.50 -8.56 2.62
N VAL A 143 -14.83 -7.41 2.04
CA VAL A 143 -15.06 -7.25 0.60
C VAL A 143 -13.90 -6.46 0.02
N LYS A 144 -13.22 -7.05 -0.97
CA LYS A 144 -12.20 -6.39 -1.77
C LYS A 144 -12.72 -6.16 -3.19
N VAL A 145 -12.54 -4.94 -3.70
CA VAL A 145 -12.79 -4.60 -5.11
C VAL A 145 -11.50 -4.09 -5.73
N HIS A 146 -11.06 -4.74 -6.79
CA HIS A 146 -9.86 -4.42 -7.57
C HIS A 146 -10.23 -3.96 -8.97
N ARG A 147 -9.24 -3.45 -9.71
CA ARG A 147 -9.39 -3.28 -11.16
C ARG A 147 -9.69 -4.63 -11.81
N PRO A 148 -10.81 -4.78 -12.53
CA PRO A 148 -11.11 -5.99 -13.28
C PRO A 148 -10.36 -6.06 -14.62
N PRO A 149 -10.27 -7.27 -15.23
CA PRO A 149 -10.56 -8.55 -14.60
C PRO A 149 -9.44 -8.95 -13.62
N LEU A 150 -9.79 -9.69 -12.57
CA LEU A 150 -8.80 -10.37 -11.73
C LEU A 150 -8.37 -11.70 -12.38
N PRO A 151 -7.09 -12.10 -12.25
CA PRO A 151 -6.65 -13.39 -12.75
C PRO A 151 -7.30 -14.53 -11.93
N PRO A 152 -7.61 -15.68 -12.54
CA PRO A 152 -8.13 -16.85 -11.83
C PRO A 152 -7.26 -17.31 -10.65
N SER A 153 -5.95 -17.04 -10.73
CA SER A 153 -4.99 -17.39 -9.68
C SER A 153 -5.29 -16.78 -8.31
N VAL A 154 -5.97 -15.63 -8.24
CA VAL A 154 -6.40 -15.06 -6.95
C VAL A 154 -7.29 -16.04 -6.17
N VAL A 155 -8.10 -16.84 -6.88
CA VAL A 155 -8.96 -17.85 -6.28
C VAL A 155 -8.20 -19.15 -6.06
N SER A 156 -7.55 -19.67 -7.10
CA SER A 156 -6.89 -20.99 -7.02
C SER A 156 -5.74 -21.00 -6.03
N ASP A 157 -4.91 -19.95 -6.01
CA ASP A 157 -3.75 -19.87 -5.10
C ASP A 157 -4.23 -19.74 -3.65
N HIS A 158 -5.25 -18.90 -3.39
CA HIS A 158 -5.81 -18.73 -2.05
C HIS A 158 -6.43 -20.03 -1.52
N GLN A 159 -7.18 -20.73 -2.38
CA GLN A 159 -7.76 -22.03 -2.04
C GLN A 159 -6.69 -23.10 -1.79
N ALA A 160 -5.63 -23.12 -2.60
CA ALA A 160 -4.52 -24.05 -2.44
C ALA A 160 -3.75 -23.81 -1.12
N VAL A 161 -3.45 -22.55 -0.79
CA VAL A 161 -2.81 -22.19 0.49
C VAL A 161 -3.66 -22.61 1.67
N ARG A 162 -4.98 -22.37 1.63
CA ARG A 162 -5.90 -22.82 2.68
C ARG A 162 -5.97 -24.35 2.76
N ALA A 163 -6.03 -25.05 1.63
CA ALA A 163 -6.05 -26.51 1.58
C ALA A 163 -4.75 -27.14 2.10
N ALA A 164 -3.62 -26.43 1.98
CA ALA A 164 -2.35 -26.80 2.61
C ALA A 164 -2.31 -26.57 4.14
N GLY A 165 -3.43 -26.17 4.75
CA GLY A 165 -3.56 -26.02 6.20
C GLY A 165 -2.98 -24.71 6.76
N LEU A 166 -2.71 -23.72 5.91
CA LEU A 166 -2.30 -22.40 6.39
C LEU A 166 -3.52 -21.63 6.93
N PRO A 167 -3.38 -20.94 8.07
CA PRO A 167 -4.45 -20.15 8.67
C PRO A 167 -4.67 -18.86 7.87
N VAL A 168 -5.41 -18.98 6.76
CA VAL A 168 -5.81 -17.86 5.90
C VAL A 168 -7.33 -17.76 5.85
N PRO A 169 -7.91 -16.57 5.64
CA PRO A 169 -9.37 -16.40 5.72
C PRO A 169 -10.09 -17.25 4.68
N GLU A 170 -11.29 -17.72 5.00
CA GLU A 170 -12.10 -18.46 4.02
C GLU A 170 -12.52 -17.54 2.87
N LEU A 171 -12.24 -17.96 1.63
CA LEU A 171 -12.75 -17.30 0.44
C LEU A 171 -14.23 -17.66 0.23
N LEU A 172 -15.14 -16.71 0.49
CA LEU A 172 -16.58 -16.92 0.42
C LEU A 172 -17.13 -16.76 -1.00
N ALA A 173 -16.61 -15.80 -1.75
CA ALA A 173 -17.08 -15.54 -3.11
C ALA A 173 -16.01 -14.81 -3.95
N ALA A 174 -16.03 -15.06 -5.25
CA ALA A 174 -15.29 -14.27 -6.22
C ALA A 174 -16.13 -13.98 -7.46
N ARG A 175 -16.00 -12.76 -8.00
CA ARG A 175 -16.56 -12.32 -9.27
C ARG A 175 -15.45 -11.61 -10.04
N LEU A 176 -14.56 -12.40 -10.64
CA LEU A 176 -13.31 -11.94 -11.26
C LEU A 176 -13.52 -10.89 -12.35
N ARG A 177 -14.58 -11.02 -13.16
CA ARG A 177 -14.96 -10.02 -14.20
C ARG A 177 -15.32 -8.65 -13.62
N HIS A 178 -15.70 -8.58 -12.35
CA HIS A 178 -16.00 -7.33 -11.63
C HIS A 178 -14.91 -6.95 -10.63
N GLY A 179 -13.82 -7.73 -10.57
CA GLY A 179 -12.71 -7.49 -9.66
C GLY A 179 -13.07 -7.67 -8.19
N LEU A 180 -14.16 -8.38 -7.88
CA LEU A 180 -14.70 -8.51 -6.53
C LEU A 180 -14.31 -9.86 -5.91
N VAL A 181 -13.83 -9.80 -4.68
CA VAL A 181 -13.47 -10.98 -3.86
C VAL A 181 -13.98 -10.75 -2.44
N VAL A 182 -14.58 -11.78 -1.84
CA VAL A 182 -15.16 -11.72 -0.49
C VAL A 182 -14.55 -12.81 0.36
N TYR A 183 -14.04 -12.43 1.53
CA TYR A 183 -13.45 -13.32 2.51
C TYR A 183 -14.25 -13.27 3.81
N ARG A 184 -14.22 -14.35 4.58
CA ARG A 184 -14.67 -14.32 5.98
C ARG A 184 -13.75 -13.42 6.79
N TRP A 185 -14.34 -12.62 7.67
CA TRP A 185 -13.61 -11.84 8.65
C TRP A 185 -12.79 -12.76 9.57
N VAL A 186 -11.60 -12.32 9.95
CA VAL A 186 -10.75 -13.02 10.91
C VAL A 186 -10.85 -12.24 12.22
N ASP A 187 -11.37 -12.87 13.26
CA ASP A 187 -11.47 -12.27 14.58
C ASP A 187 -10.07 -12.12 15.19
N GLY A 188 -9.81 -10.98 15.80
CA GLY A 188 -8.51 -10.64 16.35
C GLY A 188 -8.00 -9.27 15.91
N GLU A 189 -6.76 -8.97 16.28
CA GLU A 189 -6.12 -7.69 15.99
C GLU A 189 -4.84 -7.90 15.16
N PRO A 190 -4.58 -7.05 14.15
CA PRO A 190 -3.28 -7.00 13.48
C PRO A 190 -2.13 -6.77 14.46
N LEU A 191 -1.02 -7.50 14.28
CA LEU A 191 0.14 -7.45 15.18
C LEU A 191 0.82 -6.07 15.23
N ASP A 192 0.65 -5.23 14.21
CA ASP A 192 1.21 -3.88 14.19
C ASP A 192 0.47 -2.87 15.08
N ARG A 193 -0.71 -3.22 15.61
CA ARG A 193 -1.51 -2.34 16.48
C ARG A 193 -1.07 -2.33 17.93
N SER A 194 -0.28 -3.31 18.36
CA SER A 194 0.27 -3.33 19.71
C SER A 194 1.25 -2.16 19.92
N PRO A 195 1.17 -1.43 21.05
CA PRO A 195 2.15 -0.39 21.38
C PRO A 195 3.56 -0.97 21.40
N GLY A 196 4.48 -0.44 20.59
CA GLY A 196 5.84 -0.97 20.44
C GLY A 196 5.98 -2.11 19.42
N GLY A 197 4.90 -2.54 18.77
CA GLY A 197 4.87 -3.65 17.82
C GLY A 197 4.61 -5.01 18.48
N PRO A 198 4.72 -6.13 17.73
CA PRO A 198 4.52 -7.46 18.28
C PRO A 198 5.64 -7.82 19.26
N ASP A 199 5.25 -8.47 20.36
CA ASP A 199 6.18 -9.00 21.35
C ASP A 199 7.02 -10.17 20.79
N GLY A 200 8.04 -10.60 21.55
CA GLY A 200 8.96 -11.65 21.12
C GLY A 200 8.29 -13.01 20.89
N ALA A 201 7.20 -13.33 21.60
CA ALA A 201 6.48 -14.59 21.42
C ALA A 201 5.70 -14.58 20.10
N ALA A 202 4.93 -13.51 19.85
CA ALA A 202 4.20 -13.31 18.62
C ALA A 202 5.12 -13.25 17.39
N ARG A 203 6.30 -12.62 17.52
CA ARG A 203 7.34 -12.63 16.47
C ARG A 203 7.82 -14.04 16.16
N ARG A 204 8.15 -14.83 17.18
CA ARG A 204 8.60 -16.23 17.03
C ARG A 204 7.54 -17.11 16.39
N GLU A 205 6.29 -16.99 16.82
CA GLU A 205 5.17 -17.73 16.22
C GLU A 205 4.95 -17.32 14.76
N THR A 206 5.05 -16.02 14.47
CA THR A 206 4.98 -15.49 13.09
C THR A 206 6.10 -16.05 12.22
N GLY A 207 7.33 -16.15 12.73
CA GLY A 207 8.45 -16.76 12.02
C GLY A 207 8.17 -18.23 11.66
N ALA A 208 7.64 -19.00 12.62
CA ALA A 208 7.26 -20.39 12.38
C ALA A 208 6.11 -20.52 11.35
N LEU A 209 5.13 -19.61 11.40
CA LEU A 209 4.04 -19.55 10.44
C LEU A 209 4.52 -19.20 9.03
N LEU A 210 5.44 -18.23 8.90
CA LEU A 210 6.04 -17.88 7.61
C LEU A 210 6.86 -19.05 7.04
N ARG A 211 7.57 -19.78 7.90
CA ARG A 211 8.29 -21.00 7.48
C ARG A 211 7.34 -22.05 6.92
N ARG A 212 6.19 -22.28 7.56
CA ARG A 212 5.13 -23.18 7.05
C ARG A 212 4.60 -22.73 5.68
N LEU A 213 4.47 -21.43 5.44
CA LEU A 213 4.06 -20.90 4.13
C LEU A 213 5.11 -21.21 3.07
N HIS A 214 6.39 -20.96 3.36
CA HIS A 214 7.49 -21.19 2.43
C HIS A 214 7.74 -22.68 2.14
N ASP A 215 7.47 -23.57 3.10
CA ASP A 215 7.63 -25.02 2.94
C ASP A 215 6.38 -25.71 2.35
N CYS A 216 5.29 -24.98 2.10
CA CYS A 216 4.07 -25.60 1.58
C CYS A 216 4.24 -26.04 0.11
N ALA A 217 3.58 -27.12 -0.27
CA ALA A 217 3.67 -27.68 -1.63
C ALA A 217 2.85 -26.90 -2.69
N VAL A 218 2.32 -25.72 -2.36
CA VAL A 218 1.55 -24.91 -3.29
C VAL A 218 2.50 -24.35 -4.34
N VAL A 219 2.16 -24.46 -5.62
CA VAL A 219 2.93 -23.81 -6.70
C VAL A 219 2.21 -22.52 -7.09
N PRO A 220 2.76 -21.33 -6.78
CA PRO A 220 2.11 -20.07 -7.13
C PRO A 220 2.01 -19.90 -8.64
N ALA A 221 0.89 -19.38 -9.14
CA ALA A 221 0.72 -19.14 -10.57
C ALA A 221 1.55 -17.96 -11.10
N ARG A 222 2.15 -17.17 -10.21
CA ARG A 222 2.88 -15.93 -10.54
C ARG A 222 4.29 -16.02 -10.01
N THR A 223 5.23 -15.44 -10.75
CA THR A 223 6.59 -15.15 -10.26
C THR A 223 6.73 -13.65 -10.02
N ARG A 224 7.63 -13.27 -9.10
CA ARG A 224 7.91 -11.86 -8.86
C ARG A 224 8.62 -11.21 -10.07
N PRO A 225 8.26 -9.97 -10.46
CA PRO A 225 9.03 -9.23 -11.44
C PRO A 225 10.49 -9.01 -11.02
N PRO A 226 11.44 -8.89 -11.96
CA PRO A 226 12.84 -8.60 -11.64
C PRO A 226 13.01 -7.33 -10.79
N HIS A 227 13.86 -7.40 -9.75
CA HIS A 227 14.11 -6.28 -8.83
C HIS A 227 14.45 -4.97 -9.56
N ARG A 228 15.25 -5.02 -10.62
CA ARG A 228 15.63 -3.83 -11.42
C ARG A 228 14.41 -3.03 -11.92
N LEU A 229 13.34 -3.71 -12.33
CA LEU A 229 12.11 -3.05 -12.80
C LEU A 229 11.36 -2.39 -11.64
N GLU A 230 11.23 -3.08 -10.51
CA GLU A 230 10.58 -2.55 -9.31
C GLU A 230 11.35 -1.35 -8.74
N LEU A 231 12.69 -1.45 -8.65
CA LEU A 231 13.57 -0.39 -8.16
C LEU A 231 13.53 0.85 -9.08
N ALA A 232 13.50 0.66 -10.40
CA ALA A 232 13.32 1.79 -11.32
C ALA A 232 11.98 2.52 -11.09
N GLY A 233 10.91 1.79 -10.77
CA GLY A 233 9.63 2.37 -10.36
C GLY A 233 9.71 3.14 -9.04
N ALA A 234 10.45 2.60 -8.07
CA ALA A 234 10.68 3.23 -6.77
C ALA A 234 11.47 4.54 -6.90
N VAL A 235 12.57 4.53 -7.65
CA VAL A 235 13.39 5.72 -7.95
C VAL A 235 12.54 6.82 -8.60
N ARG A 236 11.72 6.47 -9.61
CA ARG A 236 10.80 7.45 -10.22
C ARG A 236 9.80 8.02 -9.21
N ALA A 237 9.30 7.19 -8.29
CA ALA A 237 8.36 7.64 -7.27
C ALA A 237 9.01 8.59 -6.25
N VAL A 238 10.26 8.31 -5.84
CA VAL A 238 11.06 9.20 -4.98
C VAL A 238 11.35 10.52 -5.70
N ALA A 239 11.91 10.44 -6.92
CA ALA A 239 12.26 11.62 -7.72
C ALA A 239 11.05 12.52 -8.02
N ALA A 240 9.86 11.93 -8.17
CA ALA A 240 8.63 12.70 -8.38
C ALA A 240 8.28 13.61 -7.19
N VAL A 241 8.46 13.15 -5.96
CA VAL A 241 8.05 13.90 -4.76
C VAL A 241 9.21 14.71 -4.15
N LEU A 242 10.43 14.17 -4.24
CA LEU A 242 11.64 14.70 -3.62
C LEU A 242 12.84 14.58 -4.60
N PRO A 243 12.94 15.46 -5.62
CA PRO A 243 14.00 15.47 -6.63
C PRO A 243 15.41 15.46 -6.07
N GLU A 244 15.67 16.13 -4.94
CA GLU A 244 16.97 16.14 -4.26
C GLU A 244 17.40 14.75 -3.75
N ALA A 245 16.44 13.85 -3.50
CA ALA A 245 16.71 12.45 -3.15
C ALA A 245 16.83 11.52 -4.38
N ALA A 246 16.66 12.03 -5.60
CA ALA A 246 16.70 11.21 -6.82
C ALA A 246 18.09 10.59 -7.05
N ALA A 247 19.16 11.38 -6.96
CA ALA A 247 20.52 10.89 -7.17
C ALA A 247 20.91 9.82 -6.11
N PRO A 248 20.70 10.07 -4.81
CA PRO A 248 20.87 9.04 -3.77
C PRO A 248 20.04 7.78 -4.07
N ALA A 249 18.76 7.90 -4.43
CA ALA A 249 17.92 6.75 -4.74
C ALA A 249 18.42 5.92 -5.94
N VAL A 250 18.97 6.57 -6.98
CA VAL A 250 19.61 5.90 -8.12
C VAL A 250 20.86 5.14 -7.66
N ALA A 251 21.72 5.76 -6.85
CA ALA A 251 22.91 5.13 -6.32
C ALA A 251 22.56 3.90 -5.46
N THR A 252 21.58 4.03 -4.56
CA THR A 252 21.05 2.93 -3.75
C THR A 252 20.50 1.79 -4.61
N ALA A 253 19.70 2.09 -5.64
CA ALA A 253 19.17 1.08 -6.53
C ALA A 253 20.27 0.30 -7.29
N ARG A 254 21.36 0.98 -7.67
CA ARG A 254 22.53 0.33 -8.28
C ARG A 254 23.26 -0.57 -7.30
N ALA A 255 23.51 -0.10 -6.07
CA ALA A 255 24.14 -0.89 -5.02
C ALA A 255 23.33 -2.17 -4.70
N ILE A 256 22.01 -2.05 -4.53
CA ILE A 256 21.10 -3.19 -4.35
C ILE A 256 21.21 -4.17 -5.54
N THR A 257 21.19 -3.66 -6.77
CA THR A 257 21.27 -4.52 -7.97
C THR A 257 22.61 -5.27 -8.05
N GLY A 258 23.71 -4.62 -7.66
CA GLY A 258 25.03 -5.23 -7.58
C GLY A 258 25.11 -6.31 -6.50
N ALA A 259 24.60 -6.02 -5.30
CA ALA A 259 24.60 -6.95 -4.17
C ALA A 259 23.71 -8.19 -4.41
N LEU A 260 22.69 -8.07 -5.26
CA LEU A 260 21.79 -9.17 -5.64
C LEU A 260 22.21 -9.87 -6.94
N ALA A 261 23.35 -9.51 -7.54
CA ALA A 261 23.82 -10.14 -8.76
C ALA A 261 24.43 -11.52 -8.46
N GLY A 262 24.07 -12.53 -9.27
CA GLY A 262 24.73 -13.84 -9.26
C GLY A 262 24.37 -14.78 -8.09
N ALA A 263 23.39 -14.42 -7.25
CA ALA A 263 22.90 -15.32 -6.21
C ALA A 263 21.91 -16.33 -6.81
N ASP A 264 22.33 -17.61 -6.92
CA ASP A 264 21.37 -18.70 -7.03
C ASP A 264 20.51 -18.70 -5.77
N ARG A 265 19.20 -18.54 -5.96
CA ARG A 265 18.25 -18.39 -4.86
C ARG A 265 17.16 -19.46 -4.95
N PRO A 266 16.74 -20.04 -3.81
CA PRO A 266 15.54 -20.85 -3.79
C PRO A 266 14.35 -20.00 -4.25
N VAL A 267 13.47 -20.65 -5.00
CA VAL A 267 12.19 -20.08 -5.44
C VAL A 267 11.10 -20.91 -4.79
N VAL A 268 10.44 -20.32 -3.79
CA VAL A 268 9.41 -20.96 -2.98
C VAL A 268 8.15 -20.10 -2.97
N PRO A 269 7.03 -20.60 -2.45
CA PRO A 269 5.84 -19.79 -2.26
C PRO A 269 6.09 -18.70 -1.22
N VAL A 270 5.84 -17.45 -1.58
CA VAL A 270 5.97 -16.30 -0.67
C VAL A 270 4.67 -15.51 -0.65
N HIS A 271 4.41 -14.83 0.47
CA HIS A 271 3.33 -13.88 0.63
C HIS A 271 3.48 -12.67 -0.33
N GLY A 272 4.71 -12.15 -0.48
CA GLY A 272 5.08 -11.11 -1.45
C GLY A 272 4.88 -9.65 -0.98
N ASP A 273 4.26 -9.45 0.18
CA ASP A 273 4.13 -8.16 0.88
C ASP A 273 4.02 -8.35 2.41
N PHE A 274 4.78 -9.29 2.98
CA PHE A 274 4.63 -9.70 4.39
C PHE A 274 5.06 -8.59 5.37
N SER A 275 4.23 -8.33 6.38
CA SER A 275 4.45 -7.39 7.49
C SER A 275 3.44 -7.62 8.62
N ALA A 276 3.69 -7.04 9.79
CA ALA A 276 2.87 -7.26 10.99
C ALA A 276 1.39 -6.86 10.83
N ASP A 277 1.05 -5.92 9.96
CA ASP A 277 -0.34 -5.53 9.65
C ASP A 277 -1.12 -6.61 8.87
N GLN A 278 -0.42 -7.64 8.37
CA GLN A 278 -0.99 -8.76 7.63
C GLN A 278 -1.07 -10.06 8.45
N VAL A 279 -0.71 -9.99 9.73
CA VAL A 279 -0.82 -11.12 10.67
C VAL A 279 -1.79 -10.73 11.77
N ILE A 280 -2.89 -11.48 11.88
CA ILE A 280 -3.95 -11.25 12.85
C ILE A 280 -3.73 -12.20 14.03
N ALA A 281 -3.64 -11.67 15.24
CA ALA A 281 -3.68 -12.45 16.47
C ALA A 281 -5.13 -12.60 16.93
N GLY A 282 -5.66 -13.80 16.79
CA GLY A 282 -7.03 -14.16 17.14
C GLY A 282 -7.12 -15.21 18.26
N PRO A 283 -8.33 -15.61 18.65
CA PRO A 283 -8.56 -16.64 19.66
C PRO A 283 -8.02 -18.02 19.25
N ASP A 284 -7.96 -18.30 17.94
CA ASP A 284 -7.49 -19.56 17.36
C ASP A 284 -5.99 -19.52 16.99
N GLY A 285 -5.26 -18.50 17.43
CA GLY A 285 -3.85 -18.27 17.09
C GLY A 285 -3.65 -17.26 15.96
N LEU A 286 -2.48 -17.30 15.32
CA LEU A 286 -2.13 -16.38 14.24
C LEU A 286 -2.76 -16.77 12.89
N ALA A 287 -3.26 -15.78 12.16
CA ALA A 287 -3.72 -15.92 10.78
C ALA A 287 -3.08 -14.90 9.84
N VAL A 288 -2.77 -15.33 8.61
CA VAL A 288 -2.20 -14.47 7.56
C VAL A 288 -3.31 -14.00 6.62
N ILE A 289 -3.33 -12.70 6.32
CA ILE A 289 -4.28 -12.07 5.39
C ILE A 289 -3.53 -11.42 4.21
N ASP A 290 -4.27 -10.99 3.18
CA ASP A 290 -3.76 -10.26 2.00
C ASP A 290 -2.79 -11.02 1.06
N LEU A 291 -3.15 -12.24 0.66
CA LEU A 291 -2.47 -13.02 -0.39
C LEU A 291 -2.55 -12.45 -1.82
N ASP A 292 -2.92 -11.18 -2.02
CA ASP A 292 -3.03 -10.55 -3.34
C ASP A 292 -1.67 -10.51 -4.10
N ARG A 293 -0.57 -10.60 -3.35
CA ARG A 293 0.81 -10.62 -3.85
C ARG A 293 1.49 -11.98 -3.78
N PHE A 294 0.74 -13.02 -3.42
CA PHE A 294 1.28 -14.37 -3.37
C PHE A 294 1.90 -14.76 -4.71
N CYS A 295 3.14 -15.23 -4.67
CA CYS A 295 3.92 -15.56 -5.85
C CYS A 295 5.09 -16.49 -5.48
N ALA A 296 5.78 -17.00 -6.49
CA ALA A 296 7.02 -17.72 -6.34
C ALA A 296 8.17 -16.72 -6.34
N ASP A 297 8.96 -16.70 -5.26
CA ASP A 297 10.10 -15.80 -5.10
C ASP A 297 11.11 -16.33 -4.05
N ASP A 298 12.10 -15.49 -3.75
CA ASP A 298 13.05 -15.69 -2.68
C ASP A 298 12.34 -15.65 -1.31
N PRO A 299 12.47 -16.67 -0.45
CA PRO A 299 11.90 -16.62 0.90
C PRO A 299 12.43 -15.45 1.74
N ALA A 300 13.66 -14.97 1.47
CA ALA A 300 14.21 -13.80 2.14
C ALA A 300 13.39 -12.53 1.86
N ALA A 301 12.61 -12.48 0.77
CA ALA A 301 11.85 -11.30 0.37
C ALA A 301 10.73 -10.95 1.36
N ASP A 302 10.10 -11.94 1.99
CA ASP A 302 9.06 -11.71 3.00
C ASP A 302 9.65 -11.24 4.34
N LEU A 303 10.78 -11.83 4.75
CA LEU A 303 11.54 -11.38 5.92
C LEU A 303 12.03 -9.94 5.72
N ALA A 304 12.59 -9.63 4.55
CA ALA A 304 12.98 -8.28 4.18
C ALA A 304 11.79 -7.31 4.13
N GLY A 305 10.62 -7.80 3.69
CA GLY A 305 9.36 -7.06 3.73
C GLY A 305 8.99 -6.66 5.15
N TRP A 306 9.09 -7.58 6.10
CA TRP A 306 8.85 -7.31 7.51
C TRP A 306 9.88 -6.34 8.08
N ALA A 307 11.17 -6.60 7.92
CA ALA A 307 12.24 -5.75 8.43
C ALA A 307 12.12 -4.31 7.93
N ALA A 308 11.81 -4.12 6.64
CA ALA A 308 11.57 -2.80 6.09
C ALA A 308 10.34 -2.11 6.72
N ALA A 309 9.27 -2.84 7.02
CA ALA A 309 8.10 -2.28 7.69
C ALA A 309 8.41 -1.83 9.14
N GLU A 310 9.19 -2.62 9.88
CA GLU A 310 9.64 -2.26 11.23
C GLU A 310 10.52 -1.00 11.23
N ILE A 311 11.43 -0.89 10.25
CA ILE A 311 12.26 0.30 10.06
C ILE A 311 11.39 1.54 9.75
N VAL A 312 10.43 1.43 8.83
CA VAL A 312 9.50 2.53 8.52
C VAL A 312 8.66 2.93 9.73
N ALA A 313 8.28 1.96 10.56
CA ALA A 313 7.54 2.22 11.79
C ALA A 313 8.38 2.80 12.93
N GLY A 314 9.70 3.01 12.73
CA GLY A 314 10.60 3.55 13.75
C GLY A 314 10.94 2.56 14.87
N ARG A 315 10.75 1.25 14.64
CA ARG A 315 11.01 0.18 15.61
C ARG A 315 12.40 -0.45 15.48
N ALA A 316 13.29 0.19 14.71
CA ALA A 316 14.66 -0.24 14.50
C ALA A 316 15.64 0.88 14.85
N GLY A 317 16.80 0.51 15.39
CA GLY A 317 17.93 1.42 15.55
C GLY A 317 18.46 1.93 14.20
N PRO A 318 19.18 3.07 14.18
CA PRO A 318 19.67 3.69 12.96
C PRO A 318 20.65 2.83 12.15
N ASP A 319 21.35 1.93 12.86
CA ASP A 319 22.43 1.07 12.34
C ASP A 319 22.11 -0.44 12.39
N ASP A 320 20.90 -0.82 12.83
CA ASP A 320 20.51 -2.22 12.94
C ASP A 320 20.47 -2.90 11.55
N GLY A 321 21.17 -4.02 11.36
CA GLY A 321 20.96 -4.87 10.18
C GLY A 321 19.59 -5.56 10.22
N ALA A 322 19.11 -6.07 9.09
CA ALA A 322 17.82 -6.72 8.97
C ALA A 322 17.66 -7.89 9.95
N ALA A 323 18.72 -8.69 10.17
CA ALA A 323 18.69 -9.79 11.12
C ALA A 323 18.39 -9.33 12.55
N ARG A 324 18.99 -8.21 12.98
CA ARG A 324 18.74 -7.62 14.30
C ARG A 324 17.33 -7.03 14.40
N VAL A 325 16.81 -6.43 13.33
CA VAL A 325 15.42 -5.91 13.27
C VAL A 325 14.40 -7.05 13.38
N LEU A 326 14.68 -8.19 12.77
CA LEU A 326 13.78 -9.35 12.78
C LEU A 326 13.75 -10.05 14.14
N GLY A 327 14.90 -10.16 14.83
CA GLY A 327 14.97 -10.68 16.19
C GLY A 327 14.35 -12.06 16.33
N GLU A 328 13.41 -12.21 17.27
CA GLU A 328 12.73 -13.48 17.57
C GLU A 328 11.96 -14.07 16.38
N LEU A 329 11.64 -13.27 15.37
CA LEU A 329 11.04 -13.79 14.13
C LEU A 329 11.99 -14.76 13.44
N LEU A 330 13.29 -14.46 13.39
CA LEU A 330 14.28 -15.38 12.83
C LEU A 330 14.42 -16.66 13.66
N ASP A 331 14.29 -16.57 15.00
CA ASP A 331 14.32 -17.76 15.84
C ASP A 331 13.19 -18.74 15.53
N GLY A 332 12.01 -18.21 15.21
CA GLY A 332 10.86 -18.99 14.78
C GLY A 332 11.00 -19.54 13.36
N TYR A 333 11.55 -18.73 12.46
CA TYR A 333 11.69 -19.07 11.04
C TYR A 333 12.83 -20.07 10.77
N ARG A 334 13.93 -19.98 11.54
CA ARG A 334 15.14 -20.80 11.45
C ARG A 334 15.73 -20.82 10.02
N PRO A 335 16.21 -19.67 9.51
CA PRO A 335 16.74 -19.57 8.16
C PRO A 335 18.03 -20.39 7.99
N ALA A 336 18.30 -20.81 6.76
CA ALA A 336 19.63 -21.29 6.40
C ALA A 336 20.63 -20.10 6.34
N PRO A 337 21.93 -20.34 6.56
CA PRO A 337 22.93 -19.27 6.56
C PRO A 337 22.96 -18.42 5.27
N ASP A 338 22.82 -19.04 4.10
CA ASP A 338 22.82 -18.38 2.78
C ASP A 338 21.63 -17.42 2.57
N LEU A 339 20.54 -17.61 3.32
CA LEU A 339 19.41 -16.70 3.31
C LEU A 339 19.74 -15.40 4.04
N LEU A 340 20.55 -15.46 5.10
CA LEU A 340 20.93 -14.29 5.90
C LEU A 340 21.74 -13.30 5.07
N ASP A 341 22.63 -13.77 4.20
CA ASP A 341 23.46 -12.94 3.32
C ASP A 341 22.64 -12.04 2.37
N ARG A 342 21.40 -12.45 2.07
CA ARG A 342 20.50 -11.74 1.16
C ARG A 342 19.54 -10.77 1.88
N LEU A 343 19.44 -10.84 3.21
CA LEU A 343 18.45 -10.08 3.98
C LEU A 343 18.64 -8.57 3.87
N ASP A 344 19.87 -8.07 4.03
CA ASP A 344 20.13 -6.63 4.01
C ASP A 344 19.88 -6.01 2.61
N PRO A 345 20.40 -6.58 1.50
CA PRO A 345 20.09 -6.10 0.15
C PRO A 345 18.59 -6.16 -0.19
N LEU A 346 17.87 -7.20 0.22
CA LEU A 346 16.43 -7.30 -0.02
C LEU A 346 15.63 -6.34 0.87
N THR A 347 16.07 -6.09 2.10
CA THR A 347 15.47 -5.11 3.00
C THR A 347 15.66 -3.69 2.46
N ALA A 348 16.85 -3.38 1.94
CA ALA A 348 17.12 -2.13 1.23
C ALA A 348 16.19 -1.97 0.01
N ALA A 349 15.99 -3.03 -0.77
CA ALA A 349 15.05 -3.03 -1.89
C ALA A 349 13.60 -2.76 -1.43
N ALA A 350 13.16 -3.39 -0.34
CA ALA A 350 11.84 -3.20 0.23
C ALA A 350 11.64 -1.77 0.77
N LEU A 351 12.62 -1.22 1.47
CA LEU A 351 12.63 0.17 1.94
C LEU A 351 12.54 1.15 0.77
N LEU A 352 13.36 0.97 -0.28
CA LEU A 352 13.35 1.87 -1.42
C LEU A 352 11.98 1.86 -2.14
N ARG A 353 11.35 0.69 -2.29
CA ARG A 353 9.97 0.57 -2.84
C ARG A 353 8.92 1.32 -2.00
N ARG A 354 9.12 1.41 -0.69
CA ARG A 354 8.26 2.11 0.27
C ARG A 354 8.66 3.56 0.51
N ALA A 355 9.80 4.03 0.00
CA ALA A 355 10.36 5.34 0.35
C ALA A 355 9.41 6.52 0.11
N ALA A 356 8.57 6.45 -0.93
CA ALA A 356 7.57 7.50 -1.23
C ALA A 356 6.24 7.36 -0.46
N GLU A 357 6.07 6.35 0.40
CA GLU A 357 4.83 6.13 1.15
C GLU A 357 4.47 7.23 2.15
N PRO A 358 5.40 7.86 2.87
CA PRO A 358 5.07 8.99 3.76
C PRO A 358 4.29 10.11 3.05
N PHE A 359 4.67 10.44 1.81
CA PHE A 359 3.92 11.39 0.98
C PHE A 359 2.54 10.82 0.62
N ARG A 360 2.48 9.56 0.18
CA ARG A 360 1.23 8.91 -0.20
C ARG A 360 0.23 8.83 0.94
N THR A 361 0.66 8.76 2.19
CA THR A 361 -0.23 8.64 3.36
C THR A 361 -0.33 9.93 4.18
N ARG A 362 0.12 11.07 3.62
CA ARG A 362 0.01 12.40 4.26
C ARG A 362 0.71 12.50 5.62
N GLN A 363 1.88 11.89 5.77
CA GLN A 363 2.72 12.13 6.95
C GLN A 363 3.21 13.59 6.96
N ALA A 364 3.17 14.26 8.11
CA ALA A 364 3.52 15.68 8.23
C ALA A 364 4.94 15.97 7.73
N ASP A 365 5.92 15.20 8.19
CA ASP A 365 7.34 15.33 7.81
C ASP A 365 7.74 14.39 6.66
N TRP A 366 6.83 14.18 5.70
CA TRP A 366 7.09 13.25 4.60
C TRP A 366 8.42 13.47 3.85
N PRO A 367 8.93 14.70 3.61
CA PRO A 367 10.21 14.88 2.91
C PRO A 367 11.38 14.29 3.70
N ARG A 368 11.41 14.57 5.01
CA ARG A 368 12.43 14.03 5.91
C ARG A 368 12.37 12.51 5.96
N GLN A 369 11.17 11.94 6.05
CA GLN A 369 10.97 10.49 6.08
C GLN A 369 11.35 9.82 4.75
N VAL A 370 11.00 10.40 3.60
CA VAL A 370 11.44 9.88 2.28
C VAL A 370 12.95 9.90 2.17
N ALA A 371 13.61 11.00 2.54
CA ALA A 371 15.06 11.10 2.52
C ALA A 371 15.71 10.09 3.47
N GLU A 372 15.14 9.88 4.66
CA GLU A 372 15.66 8.90 5.62
C GLU A 372 15.48 7.47 5.12
N HIS A 373 14.34 7.11 4.52
CA HIS A 373 14.16 5.77 3.94
C HIS A 373 15.18 5.48 2.83
N VAL A 374 15.50 6.45 1.98
CA VAL A 374 16.54 6.31 0.95
C VAL A 374 17.92 6.15 1.60
N ARG A 375 18.28 6.99 2.57
CA ARG A 375 19.55 6.87 3.30
C ARG A 375 19.67 5.53 4.03
N ARG A 376 18.60 5.10 4.70
CA ARG A 376 18.55 3.85 5.44
C ARG A 376 18.69 2.64 4.52
N ALA A 377 18.01 2.66 3.37
CA ALA A 377 18.19 1.64 2.34
C ALA A 377 19.64 1.61 1.82
N HIS A 378 20.29 2.77 1.65
CA HIS A 378 21.69 2.81 1.22
C HIS A 378 22.63 2.18 2.25
N ARG A 379 22.48 2.52 3.55
CA ARG A 379 23.33 1.99 4.63
C ARG A 379 23.32 0.46 4.72
N LEU A 380 22.22 -0.19 4.34
CA LEU A 380 22.11 -1.66 4.33
C LEU A 380 22.88 -2.34 3.19
N VAL A 381 23.37 -1.58 2.20
CA VAL A 381 24.09 -2.11 1.02
C VAL A 381 25.40 -1.38 0.76
N SER A 382 25.93 -0.69 1.77
CA SER A 382 27.15 0.12 1.71
C SER A 382 28.28 -0.48 2.53
#